data_AF-I3E022-F1
#
_entry.id   AF-I3E022-F1
#
_cell.length_a   1.000
_cell.length_b   1.000
_cell.length_c   1.000
_cell.angle_alpha   90.00
_cell.angle_beta   90.00
_cell.angle_gamma   90.00
#
_symmetry.space_group_name_H-M   'P 1'
#
loop_
_entity.id
_entity.type
_entity.pdbx_description
1 polymer ?
#
loop_
_entity_poly.entity_id
_entity_poly.type
_entity_poly.pdbx_seq_one_letter_code
_entity_poly.pdbx_strand_id
1 'polypeptide(L)'
;MDRQERIKLKDSKIGSAFFFLYFCALLASALPDWSWAYGLVNLSLATVSILLIIRSWMKRDHSKRYFSIMSYLLLFTMAFCFSQPIIRLMIIAGSKIWILLIILWVTVLLITTLMKEKIFHSFSEPNKSKASIALHLLLFLIVIAAPFLIMIGSLVLQQFIRIDATFMMCGFLMYILSMILLVILPGFLKKPEEVIAQK
;
A
#
# COMPACT_ATOMS: atom_id res chain seq x y z
N MET A 1 -25.75 -22.98 -4.04
CA MET A 1 -24.49 -23.16 -3.28
C MET A 1 -23.43 -23.63 -4.26
N ASP A 2 -22.59 -22.72 -4.78
CA ASP A 2 -21.49 -23.10 -5.68
C ASP A 2 -20.53 -24.03 -4.93
N ARG A 3 -20.19 -25.16 -5.56
CA ARG A 3 -19.16 -26.09 -5.07
C ARG A 3 -17.86 -25.29 -4.90
N GLN A 4 -17.38 -25.22 -3.67
CA GLN A 4 -16.11 -24.57 -3.34
C GLN A 4 -14.97 -25.36 -3.95
N GLU A 5 -14.48 -24.94 -5.11
CA GLU A 5 -13.33 -25.57 -5.74
C GLU A 5 -12.06 -25.27 -4.94
N ARG A 6 -11.38 -26.35 -4.56
CA ARG A 6 -10.09 -26.31 -3.91
C ARG A 6 -9.05 -25.75 -4.89
N ILE A 7 -8.38 -24.66 -4.53
CA ILE A 7 -7.30 -24.09 -5.35
C ILE A 7 -6.11 -25.05 -5.35
N LYS A 8 -5.76 -25.58 -6.52
CA LYS A 8 -4.54 -26.36 -6.71
C LYS A 8 -3.32 -25.44 -6.60
N LEU A 9 -2.17 -25.98 -6.21
CA LEU A 9 -0.94 -25.20 -6.05
C LEU A 9 -0.59 -24.40 -7.33
N LYS A 10 -0.79 -25.00 -8.51
CA LYS A 10 -0.55 -24.35 -9.81
C LYS A 10 -1.37 -23.08 -10.01
N ASP A 11 -2.61 -23.07 -9.51
CA ASP A 11 -3.55 -21.95 -9.67
C ASP A 11 -3.46 -20.93 -8.51
N SER A 12 -2.71 -21.26 -7.45
CA SER A 12 -2.58 -20.44 -6.25
C SER A 12 -1.81 -19.12 -6.48
N LYS A 13 -0.99 -19.05 -7.53
CA LYS A 13 -0.10 -17.90 -7.82
C LYS A 13 0.88 -17.54 -6.69
N ILE A 14 1.11 -18.44 -5.71
CA ILE A 14 2.03 -18.20 -4.57
C ILE A 14 3.44 -17.88 -5.08
N GLY A 15 3.94 -18.58 -6.09
CA GLY A 15 5.26 -18.30 -6.67
C GLY A 15 5.39 -16.89 -7.27
N SER A 16 4.34 -16.41 -7.93
CA SER A 16 4.29 -15.04 -8.46
C SER A 16 4.23 -14.01 -7.34
N ALA A 17 3.43 -14.26 -6.29
CA ALA A 17 3.37 -13.40 -5.12
C ALA A 17 4.72 -13.35 -4.38
N PHE A 18 5.39 -14.50 -4.22
CA PHE A 18 6.73 -14.58 -3.64
C PHE A 18 7.72 -13.71 -4.42
N PHE A 19 7.85 -13.94 -5.73
CA PHE A 19 8.79 -13.19 -6.56
C PHE A 19 8.51 -11.68 -6.48
N PHE A 20 7.25 -11.28 -6.61
CA PHE A 20 6.87 -9.88 -6.59
C PHE A 20 7.15 -9.19 -5.26
N LEU A 21 6.81 -9.82 -4.12
CA LEU A 21 7.06 -9.27 -2.79
C LEU A 21 8.55 -9.04 -2.54
N TYR A 22 9.38 -10.04 -2.86
CA TYR A 22 10.82 -9.94 -2.65
C TYR A 22 11.48 -8.97 -3.64
N PHE A 23 11.01 -8.93 -4.89
CA PHE A 23 11.46 -7.94 -5.86
C PHE A 23 11.18 -6.51 -5.37
N CYS A 24 9.96 -6.22 -4.94
CA CYS A 24 9.60 -4.91 -4.38
C CYS A 24 10.42 -4.57 -3.12
N ALA A 25 10.62 -5.54 -2.23
CA ALA A 25 11.42 -5.35 -1.02
C ALA A 25 12.86 -4.95 -1.34
N LEU A 26 13.52 -5.70 -2.24
CA LEU A 26 14.89 -5.43 -2.66
C LEU A 26 15.01 -4.09 -3.41
N LEU A 27 14.06 -3.78 -4.29
CA LEU A 27 14.04 -2.52 -5.03
C LEU A 27 13.94 -1.30 -4.08
N ALA A 28 13.05 -1.35 -3.09
CA ALA A 28 12.92 -0.27 -2.12
C ALA A 28 14.15 -0.14 -1.21
N SER A 29 14.83 -1.24 -0.90
CA SER A 29 16.08 -1.23 -0.14
C SER A 29 17.25 -0.62 -0.91
N ALA A 30 17.20 -0.64 -2.24
CA ALA A 30 18.19 -0.02 -3.11
C ALA A 30 17.99 1.49 -3.33
N LEU A 31 16.84 2.08 -2.96
CA LEU A 31 16.50 3.48 -3.25
C LEU A 31 16.49 4.38 -2.00
N PRO A 32 17.20 5.52 -1.98
CA PRO A 32 18.04 6.07 -3.06
C PRO A 32 19.41 5.36 -3.20
N ASP A 33 19.95 4.86 -2.09
CA ASP A 33 21.18 4.07 -2.06
C ASP A 33 20.93 2.72 -1.39
N TRP A 34 21.80 1.74 -1.62
CA TRP A 34 21.68 0.44 -0.96
C TRP A 34 21.81 0.54 0.56
N SER A 35 20.84 -0.01 1.30
CA SER A 35 20.94 -0.11 2.76
C SER A 35 20.46 -1.46 3.29
N TRP A 36 21.37 -2.15 3.98
CA TRP A 36 21.08 -3.43 4.63
C TRP A 36 20.06 -3.33 5.77
N ALA A 37 20.02 -2.21 6.49
CA ALA A 37 19.03 -2.00 7.56
C ALA A 37 17.60 -1.98 7.00
N TYR A 38 17.37 -1.21 5.94
CA TYR A 38 16.08 -1.20 5.24
C TYR A 38 15.83 -2.53 4.49
N GLY A 39 16.89 -3.14 3.95
CA GLY A 39 16.90 -4.52 3.43
C GLY A 39 16.26 -5.51 4.38
N LEU A 40 16.76 -5.56 5.60
CA LEU A 40 16.28 -6.50 6.61
C LEU A 40 14.81 -6.26 6.95
N VAL A 41 14.38 -5.01 7.11
CA VAL A 41 12.98 -4.66 7.40
C VAL A 41 12.07 -5.07 6.25
N ASN A 42 12.43 -4.76 5.00
CA ASN A 42 11.62 -5.05 3.82
C ASN A 42 11.52 -6.56 3.56
N LEU A 43 12.63 -7.28 3.66
CA LEU A 43 12.66 -8.74 3.53
C LEU A 43 11.88 -9.43 4.65
N SER A 44 11.95 -8.91 5.88
CA SER A 44 11.15 -9.43 7.00
C SER A 44 9.67 -9.25 6.73
N LEU A 45 9.24 -8.08 6.25
CA LEU A 45 7.84 -7.84 5.89
C LEU A 45 7.40 -8.76 4.74
N ALA A 46 8.19 -8.88 3.67
CA ALA A 46 7.89 -9.78 2.55
C ALA A 46 7.77 -11.25 3.02
N THR A 47 8.63 -11.68 3.94
CA THR A 47 8.61 -13.01 4.55
C THR A 47 7.32 -13.22 5.35
N VAL A 48 6.95 -12.28 6.22
CA VAL A 48 5.71 -12.36 6.99
C VAL A 48 4.49 -12.40 6.04
N SER A 49 4.47 -11.54 5.02
CA SER A 49 3.42 -11.51 4.00
C SER A 49 3.28 -12.86 3.29
N ILE A 50 4.37 -13.48 2.82
CA ILE A 50 4.25 -14.78 2.13
C ILE A 50 3.80 -15.90 3.08
N LEU A 51 4.25 -15.89 4.34
CA LEU A 51 3.81 -16.86 5.33
C LEU A 51 2.30 -16.75 5.60
N LEU A 52 1.76 -15.52 5.64
CA LEU A 52 0.32 -15.30 5.77
C LEU A 52 -0.46 -15.75 4.53
N ILE A 53 0.08 -15.57 3.32
CA ILE A 53 -0.51 -16.08 2.07
C ILE A 53 -0.54 -17.61 2.08
N ILE A 54 0.57 -18.26 2.44
CA ILE A 54 0.66 -19.73 2.54
C ILE A 54 -0.31 -20.25 3.61
N ARG A 55 -0.38 -19.59 4.77
CA ARG A 55 -1.33 -19.94 5.84
C ARG A 55 -2.78 -19.83 5.37
N SER A 56 -3.12 -18.79 4.61
CA SER A 56 -4.45 -18.61 4.01
C SER A 56 -4.78 -19.74 3.03
N TRP A 57 -3.82 -20.09 2.16
CA TRP A 57 -3.95 -21.21 1.23
C TRP A 57 -4.15 -22.55 1.95
N MET A 58 -3.37 -22.83 3.00
CA MET A 58 -3.45 -24.05 3.79
C MET A 58 -4.76 -24.19 4.57
N LYS A 59 -5.29 -23.08 5.07
CA LYS A 59 -6.57 -23.04 5.81
C LYS A 59 -7.78 -23.40 4.97
N ARG A 60 -7.62 -23.60 3.66
CA ARG A 60 -8.70 -23.89 2.71
C ARG A 60 -9.78 -22.80 2.74
N ASP A 61 -9.36 -21.54 2.96
CA ASP A 61 -10.26 -20.40 2.82
C ASP A 61 -10.89 -20.44 1.42
N HIS A 62 -12.13 -19.96 1.31
CA HIS A 62 -12.81 -19.81 0.02
C HIS A 62 -11.86 -19.19 -1.02
N SER A 63 -11.90 -19.66 -2.26
CA SER A 63 -10.99 -19.18 -3.32
C SER A 63 -10.97 -17.64 -3.40
N LYS A 64 -12.14 -17.00 -3.28
CA LYS A 64 -12.29 -15.55 -3.19
C LYS A 64 -11.58 -14.92 -1.99
N ARG A 65 -11.70 -15.53 -0.80
CA ARG A 65 -11.05 -15.05 0.43
C ARG A 65 -9.52 -15.18 0.34
N TYR A 66 -9.04 -16.30 -0.20
CA TYR A 66 -7.61 -16.50 -0.45
C TYR A 66 -7.02 -15.40 -1.34
N PHE A 67 -7.61 -15.17 -2.53
CA PHE A 67 -7.12 -14.13 -3.44
C PHE A 67 -7.25 -12.71 -2.85
N SER A 68 -8.29 -12.45 -2.06
CA SER A 68 -8.46 -11.16 -1.37
C SER A 68 -7.35 -10.91 -0.34
N ILE A 69 -6.99 -11.93 0.47
CA ILE A 69 -5.87 -11.85 1.42
C ILE A 69 -4.54 -11.69 0.68
N MET A 70 -4.34 -12.41 -0.42
CA MET A 70 -3.14 -12.30 -1.24
C MET A 70 -2.98 -10.89 -1.80
N SER A 71 -4.04 -10.33 -2.40
CA SER A 71 -4.04 -8.94 -2.90
C SER A 71 -3.81 -7.93 -1.79
N TYR A 72 -4.45 -8.11 -0.62
CA TYR A 72 -4.23 -7.25 0.54
C TYR A 72 -2.75 -7.19 0.94
N LEU A 73 -2.09 -8.34 1.10
CA LEU A 73 -0.69 -8.43 1.53
C LEU A 73 0.28 -7.90 0.47
N LEU A 74 -0.02 -8.13 -0.82
CA LEU A 74 0.74 -7.55 -1.93
C LEU A 74 0.68 -6.02 -1.91
N LEU A 75 -0.53 -5.45 -1.90
CA LEU A 75 -0.72 -4.00 -1.90
C LEU A 75 -0.18 -3.35 -0.62
N PHE A 76 -0.26 -4.04 0.53
CA PHE A 76 0.28 -3.53 1.78
C PHE A 76 1.81 -3.45 1.72
N THR A 77 2.45 -4.51 1.24
CA THR A 77 3.91 -4.55 1.09
C THR A 77 4.37 -3.51 0.08
N MET A 78 3.64 -3.32 -1.03
CA MET A 78 3.92 -2.25 -1.99
C MET A 78 3.78 -0.86 -1.35
N ALA A 79 2.69 -0.59 -0.63
CA ALA A 79 2.47 0.70 0.03
C ALA A 79 3.60 0.99 1.03
N PHE A 80 4.00 -0.01 1.82
CA PHE A 80 5.11 0.12 2.75
C PHE A 80 6.44 0.38 2.03
N CYS A 81 6.74 -0.35 0.96
CA CYS A 81 7.97 -0.17 0.19
C CYS A 81 8.02 1.18 -0.53
N PHE A 82 6.89 1.64 -1.07
CA PHE A 82 6.81 2.87 -1.86
C PHE A 82 6.86 4.16 -1.03
N SER A 83 6.57 4.09 0.28
CA SER A 83 6.74 5.26 1.15
C SER A 83 8.20 5.54 1.50
N GLN A 84 9.08 4.52 1.44
CA GLN A 84 10.45 4.62 1.94
C GLN A 84 11.36 5.58 1.19
N PRO A 85 11.38 5.65 -0.16
CA PRO A 85 12.36 6.46 -0.87
C PRO A 85 12.37 7.92 -0.41
N ILE A 86 11.20 8.57 -0.28
CA ILE A 86 11.13 9.96 0.20
C ILE A 86 11.48 10.10 1.68
N ILE A 87 11.05 9.15 2.53
CA ILE A 87 11.37 9.15 3.96
C ILE A 87 12.89 9.08 4.14
N ARG A 88 13.55 8.18 3.40
CA ARG A 88 15.01 8.00 3.39
C ARG A 88 15.72 9.25 2.87
N LEU A 89 15.25 9.83 1.77
CA LEU A 89 15.80 11.09 1.25
C LEU A 89 15.72 12.21 2.29
N MET A 90 14.59 12.36 3.00
CA MET A 90 14.44 13.36 4.05
C MET A 90 15.35 13.11 5.26
N ILE A 91 15.59 11.84 5.62
CA ILE A 91 16.55 11.47 6.67
C ILE A 91 17.99 11.83 6.25
N ILE A 92 18.40 11.45 5.04
CA ILE A 92 19.73 11.76 4.49
C ILE A 92 19.94 13.27 4.41
N ALA A 93 18.89 14.02 4.06
CA ALA A 93 18.90 15.47 4.02
C ALA A 93 18.98 16.15 5.41
N GLY A 94 18.90 15.39 6.51
CA GLY A 94 18.83 15.94 7.87
C GLY A 94 17.50 16.65 8.18
N SER A 95 16.50 16.56 7.31
CA SER A 95 15.22 17.25 7.45
C SER A 95 14.29 16.48 8.39
N LYS A 96 13.69 17.15 9.37
CA LYS A 96 12.73 16.51 10.30
C LYS A 96 11.38 16.14 9.65
N ILE A 97 11.17 16.49 8.38
CA ILE A 97 9.93 16.19 7.62
C ILE A 97 9.64 14.69 7.55
N TRP A 98 10.67 13.82 7.60
CA TRP A 98 10.48 12.37 7.59
C TRP A 98 9.56 11.87 8.73
N ILE A 99 9.57 12.54 9.88
CA ILE A 99 8.70 12.21 11.03
C ILE A 99 7.23 12.43 10.64
N LEU A 100 6.93 13.58 10.02
CA LEU A 100 5.57 13.91 9.57
C LEU A 100 5.09 12.93 8.49
N LEU A 101 5.97 12.51 7.59
CA LEU A 101 5.66 11.50 6.58
C LEU A 101 5.30 10.15 7.23
N ILE A 102 6.09 9.67 8.20
CA ILE A 102 5.77 8.42 8.90
C ILE A 102 4.44 8.55 9.67
N ILE A 103 4.23 9.63 10.42
CA ILE A 103 3.00 9.87 11.18
C ILE A 103 1.80 9.89 10.23
N LEU A 104 1.90 10.59 9.10
CA LEU A 104 0.83 10.67 8.11
C LEU A 104 0.53 9.28 7.53
N TRP A 105 1.54 8.52 7.14
CA TRP A 105 1.38 7.16 6.61
C TRP A 105 0.67 6.24 7.60
N VAL A 106 1.11 6.23 8.87
CA VAL A 106 0.49 5.43 9.94
C VAL A 106 -0.93 5.90 10.21
N THR A 107 -1.18 7.21 10.25
CA THR A 107 -2.51 7.78 10.49
C THR A 107 -3.47 7.36 9.38
N VAL A 108 -3.05 7.43 8.11
CA VAL A 108 -3.87 6.98 6.97
C VAL A 108 -4.16 5.48 7.10
N LEU A 109 -3.16 4.64 7.36
CA LEU A 109 -3.36 3.20 7.55
C LEU A 109 -4.38 2.90 8.67
N LEU A 110 -4.28 3.58 9.82
CA LEU A 110 -5.18 3.38 10.95
C LEU A 110 -6.60 3.84 10.62
N ILE A 111 -6.77 5.06 10.10
CA ILE A 111 -8.09 5.62 9.77
C ILE A 111 -8.77 4.74 8.71
N THR A 112 -8.07 4.36 7.64
CA THR A 112 -8.66 3.56 6.57
C THR A 112 -9.04 2.18 7.09
N THR A 113 -8.21 1.57 7.94
CA THR A 113 -8.54 0.28 8.58
C THR A 113 -9.76 0.37 9.48
N LEU A 114 -9.90 1.45 10.28
CA LEU A 114 -11.09 1.69 11.10
C LEU A 114 -12.35 1.94 10.25
N MET A 115 -12.18 2.54 9.07
CA MET A 115 -13.25 2.82 8.12
C MET A 115 -13.50 1.69 7.11
N LYS A 116 -12.97 0.48 7.35
CA LYS A 116 -13.04 -0.66 6.40
C LYS A 116 -14.43 -0.89 5.80
N GLU A 117 -15.49 -0.79 6.61
CA GLU A 117 -16.87 -1.02 6.15
C GLU A 117 -17.32 0.07 5.18
N LYS A 118 -17.05 1.33 5.51
CA LYS A 118 -17.40 2.49 4.67
C LYS A 118 -16.64 2.43 3.35
N ILE A 119 -15.35 2.08 3.40
CA ILE A 119 -14.50 1.94 2.21
C ILE A 119 -15.02 0.81 1.32
N PHE A 120 -15.32 -0.36 1.91
CA PHE A 120 -15.90 -1.46 1.16
C PHE A 120 -17.22 -1.08 0.49
N HIS A 121 -18.15 -0.48 1.24
CA HIS A 121 -19.43 -0.01 0.69
C HIS A 121 -19.25 1.00 -0.44
N SER A 122 -18.22 1.83 -0.35
CA SER A 122 -17.89 2.82 -1.38
C SER A 122 -17.44 2.17 -2.69
N PHE A 123 -16.75 1.04 -2.63
CA PHE A 123 -16.33 0.27 -3.81
C PHE A 123 -17.43 -0.65 -4.34
N SER A 124 -18.25 -1.24 -3.47
CA SER A 124 -19.33 -2.16 -3.88
C SER A 124 -20.54 -1.43 -4.46
N GLU A 125 -20.84 -0.23 -3.95
CA GLU A 125 -21.96 0.60 -4.36
C GLU A 125 -21.51 2.05 -4.62
N PRO A 126 -20.76 2.27 -5.71
CA PRO A 126 -20.29 3.61 -6.05
C PRO A 126 -21.48 4.57 -6.18
N ASN A 127 -21.33 5.77 -5.62
CA ASN A 127 -22.30 6.89 -5.63
C ASN A 127 -23.57 6.75 -4.78
N LYS A 128 -23.76 5.67 -4.00
CA LYS A 128 -24.95 5.56 -3.13
C LYS A 128 -24.85 6.30 -1.80
N SER A 129 -23.64 6.51 -1.27
CA SER A 129 -23.44 7.17 0.04
C SER A 129 -22.61 8.45 -0.07
N LYS A 130 -22.98 9.47 0.72
CA LYS A 130 -22.20 10.71 0.84
C LYS A 130 -20.75 10.43 1.29
N ALA A 131 -20.54 9.39 2.10
CA ALA A 131 -19.22 8.94 2.53
C ALA A 131 -18.39 8.35 1.37
N SER A 132 -19.01 7.62 0.45
CA SER A 132 -18.35 7.10 -0.75
C SER A 132 -17.88 8.22 -1.66
N ILE A 133 -18.76 9.18 -1.93
CA ILE A 133 -18.46 10.33 -2.78
C ILE A 133 -17.33 11.17 -2.15
N ALA A 134 -17.39 11.41 -0.83
CA ALA A 134 -16.35 12.14 -0.10
C ALA A 134 -14.98 11.42 -0.14
N LEU A 135 -14.95 10.09 -0.02
CA LEU A 135 -13.71 9.32 -0.07
C LEU A 135 -13.07 9.34 -1.47
N HIS A 136 -13.88 9.20 -2.52
CA HIS A 136 -13.39 9.27 -3.90
C HIS A 136 -12.93 10.70 -4.25
N LEU A 137 -13.63 11.73 -3.80
CA LEU A 137 -13.21 13.13 -3.94
C LEU A 137 -11.92 13.43 -3.17
N LEU A 138 -11.76 12.89 -1.97
CA LEU A 138 -10.53 13.04 -1.19
C LEU A 138 -9.34 12.38 -1.89
N LEU A 139 -9.52 11.14 -2.37
CA LEU A 139 -8.51 10.44 -3.18
C LEU A 139 -8.14 11.24 -4.43
N PHE A 140 -9.13 11.75 -5.15
CA PHE A 140 -8.94 12.56 -6.33
C PHE A 140 -8.20 13.88 -6.01
N LEU A 141 -8.57 14.55 -4.92
CA LEU A 141 -7.90 15.75 -4.45
C LEU A 141 -6.45 15.46 -4.07
N ILE A 142 -6.17 14.35 -3.38
CA ILE A 142 -4.79 13.94 -3.04
C ILE A 142 -4.00 13.70 -4.33
N VAL A 143 -4.56 12.99 -5.31
CA VAL A 143 -3.91 12.71 -6.60
C VAL A 143 -3.58 13.98 -7.36
N ILE A 144 -4.46 14.98 -7.37
CA ILE A 144 -4.25 16.24 -8.10
C ILE A 144 -3.36 17.20 -7.33
N ALA A 145 -3.61 17.39 -6.03
CA ALA A 145 -2.90 18.37 -5.23
C ALA A 145 -1.45 17.96 -4.97
N ALA A 146 -1.16 16.66 -4.90
CA ALA A 146 0.16 16.20 -4.53
C ALA A 146 1.24 16.54 -5.57
N PRO A 147 1.07 16.39 -6.91
CA PRO A 147 2.00 16.92 -7.90
C PRO A 147 2.33 18.41 -7.73
N PHE A 148 1.35 19.26 -7.42
CA PHE A 148 1.57 20.69 -7.19
C PHE A 148 2.34 20.95 -5.89
N LEU A 149 1.98 20.25 -4.81
CA LEU A 149 2.71 20.32 -3.52
C LEU A 149 4.16 19.83 -3.67
N ILE A 150 4.40 18.82 -4.49
CA ILE A 150 5.74 18.29 -4.80
C ILE A 150 6.54 19.31 -5.60
N MET A 151 5.94 19.90 -6.64
CA MET A 151 6.61 20.89 -7.48
C MET A 151 7.01 22.13 -6.68
N ILE A 152 6.07 22.70 -5.91
CA ILE A 152 6.34 23.87 -5.06
C ILE A 152 7.33 23.50 -3.95
N GLY A 153 7.12 22.36 -3.28
CA GLY A 153 7.96 21.89 -2.20
C GLY A 153 9.39 21.60 -2.64
N SER A 154 9.58 20.99 -3.82
CA SER A 154 10.90 20.67 -4.37
C SER A 154 11.68 21.92 -4.79
N LEU A 155 11.02 22.92 -5.39
CA LEU A 155 11.67 24.20 -5.72
C LEU A 155 12.16 24.93 -4.48
N VAL A 156 11.36 24.92 -3.40
CA VAL A 156 11.76 25.51 -2.12
C VAL A 156 12.86 24.68 -1.46
N LEU A 157 12.72 23.35 -1.40
CA LEU A 157 13.72 22.47 -0.77
C LEU A 157 15.07 22.48 -1.49
N GLN A 158 15.10 22.62 -2.82
CA GLN A 158 16.33 22.70 -3.60
C GLN A 158 17.22 23.87 -3.18
N GLN A 159 16.64 24.96 -2.67
CA GLN A 159 17.41 26.10 -2.16
C GLN A 159 18.14 25.75 -0.85
N PHE A 160 17.68 24.73 -0.12
CA PHE A 160 18.20 24.34 1.19
C PHE A 160 18.93 23.00 1.20
N ILE A 161 18.71 22.14 0.19
CA ILE A 161 19.13 20.75 0.17
C ILE A 161 19.73 20.41 -1.19
N ARG A 162 21.01 20.02 -1.21
CA ARG A 162 21.72 19.51 -2.40
C ARG A 162 21.30 18.07 -2.76
N ILE A 163 20.02 17.85 -3.03
CA ILE A 163 19.50 16.57 -3.53
C ILE A 163 19.02 16.76 -4.97
N ASP A 164 19.27 15.76 -5.80
CA ASP A 164 18.77 15.73 -7.18
C ASP A 164 17.24 15.83 -7.22
N ALA A 165 16.75 16.80 -8.00
CA ALA A 165 15.34 17.08 -8.22
C ALA A 165 14.54 15.83 -8.59
N THR A 166 15.12 14.98 -9.42
CA THR A 166 14.49 13.80 -10.01
C THR A 166 14.19 12.77 -8.94
N PHE A 167 15.16 12.49 -8.06
CA PHE A 167 14.98 11.55 -6.95
C PHE A 167 13.92 12.03 -5.96
N MET A 168 13.87 13.34 -5.71
CA MET A 168 12.85 13.94 -4.86
C MET A 168 11.45 13.78 -5.46
N MET A 169 11.27 14.12 -6.75
CA MET A 169 9.98 13.96 -7.44
C MET A 169 9.54 12.49 -7.49
N CYS A 170 10.44 11.57 -7.85
CA CYS A 170 10.15 10.13 -7.87
C CYS A 170 9.76 9.62 -6.48
N GLY A 171 10.50 10.02 -5.43
CA GLY A 171 10.21 9.63 -4.06
C GLY A 171 8.83 10.07 -3.62
N PHE A 172 8.45 11.32 -3.90
CA PHE A 172 7.11 11.80 -3.57
C PHE A 172 6.01 11.13 -4.39
N LEU A 173 6.24 10.86 -5.69
CA LEU A 173 5.29 10.13 -6.53
C LEU A 173 5.01 8.73 -5.97
N MET A 174 6.06 8.01 -5.59
CA MET A 174 5.94 6.71 -4.93
C MET A 174 5.19 6.83 -3.60
N TYR A 175 5.43 7.88 -2.83
CA TYR A 175 4.72 8.13 -1.58
C TYR A 175 3.23 8.36 -1.79
N ILE A 176 2.81 9.14 -2.81
CA ILE A 176 1.39 9.30 -3.17
C ILE A 176 0.77 7.95 -3.54
N LEU A 177 1.46 7.17 -4.38
CA LEU A 177 0.99 5.84 -4.76
C LEU A 177 0.80 4.96 -3.52
N SER A 178 1.74 4.99 -2.57
CA SER A 178 1.61 4.33 -1.27
C SER A 178 0.32 4.76 -0.54
N MET A 179 0.03 6.05 -0.48
CA MET A 179 -1.18 6.54 0.19
C MET A 179 -2.47 6.06 -0.48
N ILE A 180 -2.51 6.06 -1.81
CA ILE A 180 -3.65 5.54 -2.57
C ILE A 180 -3.85 4.05 -2.24
N LEU A 181 -2.77 3.28 -2.25
CA LEU A 181 -2.81 1.85 -1.91
C LEU A 181 -3.35 1.61 -0.50
N LEU A 182 -2.95 2.43 0.48
CA LEU A 182 -3.46 2.34 1.87
C LEU A 182 -4.96 2.62 1.99
N VAL A 183 -5.52 3.50 1.16
CA VAL A 183 -6.96 3.80 1.18
C VAL A 183 -7.76 2.64 0.59
N ILE A 184 -7.23 1.96 -0.44
CA ILE A 184 -7.92 0.85 -1.10
C ILE A 184 -7.80 -0.43 -0.26
N LEU A 185 -6.70 -0.59 0.48
CA LEU A 185 -6.33 -1.78 1.25
C LEU A 185 -7.49 -2.42 2.03
N PRO A 186 -8.27 -1.69 2.85
CA PRO A 186 -9.29 -2.28 3.70
C PRO A 186 -10.44 -2.93 2.92
N GLY A 187 -10.67 -2.52 1.67
CA GLY A 187 -11.66 -3.13 0.78
C GLY A 187 -11.41 -4.63 0.54
N PHE A 188 -10.15 -5.07 0.61
CA PHE A 188 -9.76 -6.48 0.45
C PHE A 188 -9.89 -7.32 1.73
N LEU A 189 -10.24 -6.72 2.88
CA LEU A 189 -10.38 -7.45 4.15
C LEU A 189 -11.79 -7.97 4.42
N LYS A 190 -12.79 -7.58 3.64
CA LYS A 190 -14.17 -8.03 3.88
C LYS A 190 -14.35 -9.51 3.51
N LYS A 191 -15.09 -10.26 4.32
CA LYS A 191 -15.32 -11.68 4.06
C LYS A 191 -16.41 -11.86 2.99
N PRO A 192 -16.33 -12.88 2.12
CA PRO A 192 -17.36 -13.15 1.13
C PRO A 192 -18.76 -13.31 1.73
N GLU A 193 -18.85 -13.91 2.91
CA GLU A 193 -20.10 -14.13 3.67
C GLU A 193 -20.81 -12.81 4.01
N GLU A 194 -20.05 -11.78 4.39
CA GLU A 194 -20.54 -10.45 4.76
C GLU A 194 -21.00 -9.65 3.53
N VAL A 195 -20.50 -10.00 2.34
CA VAL A 195 -20.92 -9.38 1.07
C VAL A 195 -22.22 -9.99 0.55
N ILE A 196 -22.41 -11.29 0.76
CA ILE A 196 -23.60 -12.01 0.32
C ILE A 196 -24.80 -11.70 1.23
N ALA A 197 -24.59 -11.55 2.54
CA ALA A 197 -25.65 -11.19 3.49
C ALA A 197 -26.20 -9.76 3.34
N GLN A 198 -25.53 -8.90 2.58
CA GLN A 198 -25.95 -7.51 2.31
C GLN A 198 -26.73 -7.36 0.99
N LYS A 199 -26.87 -8.43 0.20
CA LYS A 199 -27.72 -8.48 -1.01
C LYS A 199 -29.05 -9.16 -0.70
#